data_AF-A0A401W7B4-F1
#
_entry.id   AF-A0A401W7B4-F1
#
_cell.length_a   1.000
_cell.length_b   1.000
_cell.length_c   1.000
_cell.angle_alpha   90.00
_cell.angle_beta   90.00
_cell.angle_gamma   90.00
#
_symmetry.space_group_name_H-M   'P 1'
#
loop_
_entity.id
_entity.type
_entity.pdbx_description
1 polymer ?
#
loop_
_entity_poly.entity_id
_entity_poly.type
_entity_poly.pdbx_seq_one_letter_code
_entity_poly.pdbx_strand_id
1 'polypeptide(L)'
;MYDWEKTCAVLAATEPWWEPGTAQGYHAVSFGFLVGEVVRRITGVPLGTFLRTEITEPLGADLYIGTPASEHGRCARFIGPEGDGVLSSAFPGIPDGAVRSLDSHPFAPLALAMRHLPMGDVNSAACRSAEIPAGNGNATARGLAAVYRALADGELVGPGTLAALRERQSRPGERDLVLGAFADEEALPFAWACGFMLNEAHYFGPNRTAFGHGGAGGSLAFADPESRLAYAYVMNSFGGGTTGDDTRNLALVEAVYAALGQAGDAA
;
A
#
# COMPACT_ATOMS: atom_id res chain seq x y z
N MET A 1 -7.14 -3.49 16.33
CA MET A 1 -6.56 -3.99 15.07
C MET A 1 -6.93 -5.44 14.81
N TYR A 2 -6.60 -6.39 15.70
CA TYR A 2 -6.95 -7.80 15.47
C TYR A 2 -8.44 -8.15 15.63
N ASP A 3 -9.22 -7.27 16.28
CA ASP A 3 -10.67 -7.36 16.35
C ASP A 3 -11.27 -6.61 15.14
N TRP A 4 -11.70 -7.37 14.12
CA TRP A 4 -12.22 -6.84 12.86
C TRP A 4 -13.53 -6.08 13.08
N GLU A 5 -14.50 -6.72 13.72
CA GLU A 5 -15.83 -6.17 13.96
C GLU A 5 -15.76 -4.86 14.76
N LYS A 6 -14.95 -4.83 15.82
CA LYS A 6 -14.75 -3.60 16.60
C LYS A 6 -14.10 -2.51 15.76
N THR A 7 -13.08 -2.83 14.97
CA THR A 7 -12.40 -1.85 14.12
C THR A 7 -13.36 -1.26 13.10
N CYS A 8 -14.11 -2.09 12.38
CA CYS A 8 -15.09 -1.63 11.40
C CYS A 8 -16.24 -0.84 12.04
N ALA A 9 -16.74 -1.26 13.21
CA ALA A 9 -17.79 -0.53 13.93
C ALA A 9 -17.33 0.87 14.36
N VAL A 10 -16.09 1.00 14.85
CA VAL A 10 -15.50 2.30 15.20
C VAL A 10 -15.33 3.16 13.96
N LEU A 11 -14.78 2.63 12.87
CA LEU A 11 -14.61 3.37 11.62
C LEU A 11 -15.96 3.85 11.06
N ALA A 12 -16.97 3.00 11.05
CA ALA A 12 -18.31 3.35 10.56
C ALA A 12 -19.02 4.41 11.41
N ALA A 13 -18.71 4.48 12.71
CA ALA A 13 -19.24 5.49 13.63
C ALA A 13 -18.41 6.79 13.68
N THR A 14 -17.26 6.82 13.02
CA THR A 14 -16.35 7.98 13.03
C THR A 14 -16.80 9.00 11.98
N GLU A 15 -16.98 10.25 12.41
CA GLU A 15 -17.21 11.36 11.49
C GLU A 15 -15.95 11.61 10.65
N PRO A 16 -16.05 11.79 9.32
CA PRO A 16 -14.91 12.15 8.49
C PRO A 16 -14.21 13.42 8.99
N TRP A 17 -12.88 13.45 8.95
CA TRP A 17 -12.09 14.61 9.35
C TRP A 17 -12.20 15.81 8.40
N TRP A 18 -12.74 15.59 7.20
CA TRP A 18 -13.09 16.59 6.20
C TRP A 18 -14.26 16.10 5.36
N GLU A 19 -14.91 17.00 4.63
CA GLU A 19 -16.03 16.64 3.74
C GLU A 19 -15.54 15.68 2.63
N PRO A 20 -16.15 14.49 2.46
CA PRO A 20 -15.75 13.55 1.41
C PRO A 20 -15.73 14.20 0.01
N GLY A 21 -14.63 14.01 -0.72
CA GLY A 21 -14.40 14.62 -2.05
C GLY A 21 -13.78 16.02 -2.01
N THR A 22 -13.56 16.61 -0.84
CA THR A 22 -12.94 17.95 -0.70
C THR A 22 -11.47 17.92 -0.31
N ALA A 23 -10.93 16.77 0.08
CA ALA A 23 -9.51 16.52 0.31
C ALA A 23 -9.20 15.01 0.19
N GLN A 24 -7.93 14.69 -0.01
CA GLN A 24 -7.40 13.34 0.05
C GLN A 24 -6.38 13.21 1.18
N GLY A 25 -6.29 12.03 1.77
CA GLY A 25 -5.29 11.70 2.78
C GLY A 25 -5.08 10.20 2.84
N TYR A 26 -3.83 9.76 2.89
CA TYR A 26 -3.50 8.35 2.92
C TYR A 26 -4.04 7.63 4.18
N HIS A 27 -4.98 6.70 3.96
CA HIS A 27 -5.57 5.85 4.99
C HIS A 27 -4.67 4.65 5.32
N ALA A 28 -3.49 4.89 5.89
CA ALA A 28 -2.40 3.91 6.04
C ALA A 28 -2.79 2.55 6.66
N VAL A 29 -3.77 2.52 7.56
CA VAL A 29 -4.28 1.27 8.17
C VAL A 29 -5.76 1.07 7.88
N SER A 30 -6.56 2.13 7.99
CA SER A 30 -8.01 2.04 7.89
C SER A 30 -8.51 1.67 6.49
N PHE A 31 -7.74 1.95 5.43
CA PHE A 31 -8.09 1.59 4.05
C PHE A 31 -8.43 0.10 3.92
N GLY A 32 -7.61 -0.76 4.51
CA GLY A 32 -7.78 -2.21 4.43
C GLY A 32 -9.08 -2.71 5.08
N PHE A 33 -9.49 -2.10 6.19
CA PHE A 33 -10.74 -2.44 6.87
C PHE A 33 -11.95 -1.89 6.12
N LEU A 34 -11.87 -0.66 5.58
CA LEU A 34 -12.94 -0.03 4.81
C LEU A 34 -13.26 -0.85 3.55
N VAL A 35 -12.24 -1.16 2.75
CA VAL A 35 -12.41 -1.96 1.52
C VAL A 35 -12.73 -3.42 1.85
N GLY A 36 -12.05 -4.00 2.83
CA GLY A 36 -12.30 -5.40 3.22
C GLY A 36 -13.72 -5.64 3.74
N GLU A 37 -14.31 -4.67 4.45
CA GLU A 37 -15.68 -4.81 4.95
C GLU A 37 -16.70 -4.70 3.82
N VAL A 38 -16.44 -3.89 2.79
CA VAL A 38 -17.26 -3.86 1.56
C VAL A 38 -17.22 -5.23 0.87
N VAL A 39 -16.02 -5.80 0.67
CA VAL A 39 -15.89 -7.14 0.09
C VAL A 39 -16.65 -8.17 0.93
N ARG A 40 -16.43 -8.20 2.24
CA ARG A 40 -17.08 -9.15 3.15
C ARG A 40 -18.60 -9.05 3.13
N ARG A 41 -19.16 -7.84 3.02
CA ARG A 41 -20.63 -7.64 2.92
C ARG A 41 -21.21 -8.08 1.59
N ILE A 42 -20.44 -7.96 0.49
CA ILE A 42 -20.87 -8.37 -0.85
C ILE A 42 -20.76 -9.89 -1.01
N THR A 43 -19.65 -10.47 -0.57
CA THR A 43 -19.29 -11.87 -0.86
C THR A 43 -19.62 -12.84 0.27
N GLY A 44 -19.80 -12.33 1.50
CA GLY A 44 -20.04 -13.14 2.69
C GLY A 44 -18.78 -13.80 3.28
N VAL A 45 -17.59 -13.57 2.71
CA VAL A 45 -16.33 -14.18 3.18
C VAL A 45 -15.29 -13.13 3.58
N PRO A 46 -14.36 -13.45 4.51
CA PRO A 46 -13.25 -12.55 4.87
C PRO A 46 -12.39 -12.18 3.65
N LEU A 47 -11.77 -10.99 3.68
CA LEU A 47 -10.99 -10.48 2.54
C LEU A 47 -9.80 -11.40 2.22
N GLY A 48 -9.09 -11.88 3.24
CA GLY A 48 -7.96 -12.80 3.04
C GLY A 48 -8.39 -14.12 2.39
N THR A 49 -9.60 -14.59 2.71
CA THR A 49 -10.19 -15.76 2.06
C THR A 49 -10.58 -15.46 0.62
N PHE A 50 -11.23 -14.33 0.34
CA PHE A 50 -11.57 -13.92 -1.04
C PHE A 50 -10.31 -13.78 -1.91
N LEU A 51 -9.29 -13.09 -1.41
CA LEU A 51 -8.00 -12.95 -2.10
C LEU A 51 -7.42 -14.33 -2.43
N ARG A 52 -7.45 -15.25 -1.46
CA ARG A 52 -6.90 -16.59 -1.63
C ARG A 52 -7.65 -17.39 -2.69
N THR A 53 -8.97 -17.50 -2.58
CA THR A 53 -9.77 -18.40 -3.42
C THR A 53 -10.02 -17.85 -4.82
N GLU A 54 -10.19 -16.54 -4.96
CA GLU A 54 -10.57 -15.92 -6.24
C GLU A 54 -9.38 -15.44 -7.06
N ILE A 55 -8.22 -15.20 -6.43
CA ILE A 55 -7.07 -14.58 -7.09
C ILE A 55 -5.82 -15.44 -6.95
N THR A 56 -5.33 -15.68 -5.73
CA THR A 56 -3.96 -16.19 -5.57
C THR A 56 -3.87 -17.70 -5.80
N GLU A 57 -4.83 -18.51 -5.36
CA GLU A 57 -4.86 -19.96 -5.66
C GLU A 57 -5.01 -20.24 -7.16
N PRO A 58 -5.95 -19.62 -7.91
CA PRO A 58 -6.04 -19.80 -9.36
C PRO A 58 -4.77 -19.43 -10.12
N LEU A 59 -4.04 -18.41 -9.65
CA LEU A 59 -2.79 -17.96 -10.25
C LEU A 59 -1.55 -18.73 -9.77
N GLY A 60 -1.67 -19.58 -8.74
CA GLY A 60 -0.51 -20.15 -8.05
C GLY A 60 0.41 -19.09 -7.44
N ALA A 61 -0.15 -17.94 -7.06
CA ALA A 61 0.58 -16.81 -6.54
C ALA A 61 0.78 -16.93 -5.03
N ASP A 62 2.02 -16.74 -4.58
CA ASP A 62 2.41 -16.79 -3.17
C ASP A 62 2.24 -15.40 -2.53
N LEU A 63 1.00 -15.10 -2.15
CA LEU A 63 0.53 -13.85 -1.54
C LEU A 63 -0.63 -14.16 -0.59
N TYR A 64 -0.57 -13.64 0.64
CA TYR A 64 -1.60 -13.82 1.65
C TYR A 64 -1.91 -12.51 2.38
N ILE A 65 -3.16 -12.42 2.81
CA ILE A 65 -3.61 -11.58 3.92
C ILE A 65 -4.27 -12.55 4.90
N GLY A 66 -3.83 -12.59 6.15
CA GLY A 66 -4.15 -13.70 7.06
C GLY A 66 -3.39 -14.97 6.67
N THR A 67 -2.07 -14.95 6.84
CA THR A 67 -1.17 -16.03 6.45
C THR A 67 -1.46 -17.31 7.26
N PRO A 68 -1.75 -18.45 6.58
CA PRO A 68 -2.01 -19.71 7.27
C PRO A 68 -0.82 -20.15 8.12
N ALA A 69 -1.11 -20.78 9.26
CA ALA A 69 -0.07 -21.24 10.20
C ALA A 69 0.94 -22.20 9.55
N SER A 70 0.53 -22.99 8.56
CA SER A 70 1.41 -23.88 7.78
C SER A 70 2.50 -23.12 7.02
N GLU A 71 2.24 -21.88 6.63
CA GLU A 71 3.15 -21.06 5.83
C GLU A 71 4.12 -20.25 6.70
N HIS A 72 3.89 -20.17 8.02
CA HIS A 72 4.70 -19.32 8.92
C HIS A 72 6.19 -19.70 8.92
N GLY A 73 6.50 -20.98 8.71
CA GLY A 73 7.87 -21.50 8.73
C GLY A 73 8.75 -20.99 7.59
N ARG A 74 8.16 -20.48 6.50
CA ARG A 74 8.89 -19.91 5.35
C ARG A 74 8.81 -18.39 5.25
N CYS A 75 8.09 -17.73 6.16
CA CYS A 75 8.10 -16.27 6.24
C CYS A 75 9.45 -15.79 6.78
N ALA A 76 10.19 -15.05 5.95
CA ALA A 76 11.44 -14.42 6.36
C ALA A 76 11.22 -13.51 7.59
N ARG A 77 12.21 -13.48 8.49
CA ARG A 77 12.20 -12.53 9.61
C ARG A 77 12.42 -11.12 9.06
N PHE A 78 11.49 -10.23 9.37
CA PHE A 78 11.62 -8.80 9.13
C PHE A 78 12.71 -8.21 10.04
N ILE A 79 13.55 -7.36 9.46
CA ILE A 79 14.67 -6.66 10.10
C ILE A 79 14.42 -5.18 9.89
N GLY A 80 14.00 -4.48 10.95
CA GLY A 80 13.65 -3.07 10.86
C GLY A 80 13.39 -2.48 12.24
N PRO A 81 12.88 -1.24 12.30
CA PRO A 81 12.53 -0.63 13.56
C PRO A 81 11.39 -1.42 14.23
N GLU A 82 11.64 -1.92 15.44
CA GLU A 82 10.71 -2.68 16.28
C GLU A 82 10.46 -1.92 17.60
N GLY A 83 9.26 -2.06 18.16
CA GLY A 83 8.91 -1.56 19.50
C GLY A 83 8.19 -0.20 19.55
N ASP A 84 8.05 0.33 20.77
CA ASP A 84 7.45 1.64 21.01
C ASP A 84 8.37 2.77 20.51
N GLY A 85 7.79 3.87 20.03
CA GLY A 85 8.55 5.06 19.61
C GLY A 85 9.15 5.00 18.20
N VAL A 86 8.89 3.93 17.43
CA VAL A 86 9.28 3.83 16.01
C VAL A 86 8.77 5.03 15.21
N LEU A 87 7.50 5.40 15.41
CA LEU A 87 6.90 6.52 14.69
C LEU A 87 7.55 7.86 15.05
N SER A 88 7.81 8.12 16.34
CA SER A 88 8.49 9.33 16.80
C SER A 88 9.95 9.39 16.35
N SER A 89 10.59 8.24 16.17
CA SER A 89 11.95 8.14 15.62
C SER A 89 11.99 8.41 14.12
N ALA A 90 10.99 7.91 13.38
CA ALA A 90 10.86 8.13 11.94
C ALA A 90 10.43 9.58 11.61
N PHE A 91 9.59 10.18 12.46
CA PHE A 91 9.07 11.53 12.28
C PHE A 91 9.28 12.37 13.55
N PRO A 92 10.46 12.98 13.73
CA PRO A 92 10.73 13.87 14.85
C PRO A 92 9.70 14.99 14.95
N GLY A 93 9.12 15.18 16.14
CA GLY A 93 8.10 16.21 16.38
C GLY A 93 6.67 15.78 16.10
N ILE A 94 6.41 14.52 15.72
CA ILE A 94 5.04 13.99 15.71
C ILE A 94 4.41 14.13 17.11
N PRO A 95 3.15 14.59 17.24
CA PRO A 95 2.59 14.88 18.55
C PRO A 95 2.43 13.60 19.36
N ASP A 96 2.80 13.65 20.64
CA ASP A 96 2.52 12.58 21.58
C ASP A 96 1.06 12.59 22.04
N GLY A 97 0.45 11.42 22.18
CA GLY A 97 -0.91 11.29 22.68
C GLY A 97 -2.02 11.46 21.65
N ALA A 98 -3.23 11.78 22.15
CA ALA A 98 -4.44 11.79 21.34
C ALA A 98 -4.56 13.07 20.50
N VAL A 99 -4.66 12.90 19.18
CA VAL A 99 -4.99 13.98 18.24
C VAL A 99 -6.50 14.15 18.18
N ARG A 100 -6.99 15.36 18.47
CA ARG A 100 -8.43 15.69 18.49
C ARG A 100 -8.88 16.63 17.37
N SER A 101 -7.93 17.22 16.64
CA SER A 101 -8.19 18.10 15.49
C SER A 101 -7.00 18.05 14.53
N LEU A 102 -7.25 18.15 13.23
CA LEU A 102 -6.19 18.27 12.23
C LEU A 102 -5.38 19.57 12.38
N ASP A 103 -5.99 20.63 12.89
CA ASP A 103 -5.33 21.92 13.09
C ASP A 103 -4.48 21.97 14.36
N SER A 104 -4.53 20.93 15.20
CA SER A 104 -3.82 20.91 16.48
C SER A 104 -2.30 20.79 16.33
N HIS A 105 -1.82 20.27 15.19
CA HIS A 105 -0.40 20.07 14.93
C HIS A 105 -0.14 19.82 13.43
N PRO A 106 0.99 20.29 12.84
CA PRO A 106 1.33 20.01 11.44
C PRO A 106 1.33 18.51 11.07
N PHE A 107 1.83 17.66 11.96
CA PHE A 107 1.81 16.19 11.81
C PHE A 107 0.52 15.51 12.33
N ALA A 108 -0.56 16.23 12.63
CA ALA A 108 -1.79 15.63 13.11
C ALA A 108 -2.39 14.58 12.14
N PRO A 109 -2.48 14.82 10.82
CA PRO A 109 -2.96 13.81 9.87
C PRO A 109 -2.08 12.54 9.87
N LEU A 110 -0.76 12.73 9.90
CA LEU A 110 0.22 11.64 9.95
C LEU A 110 0.09 10.79 11.20
N ALA A 111 -0.04 11.45 12.36
CA ALA A 111 -0.22 10.78 13.65
C ALA A 111 -1.51 9.96 13.70
N LEU A 112 -2.61 10.45 13.11
CA LEU A 112 -3.87 9.72 13.01
C LEU A 112 -3.75 8.48 12.10
N ALA A 113 -3.05 8.60 10.98
CA ALA A 113 -2.92 7.53 10.00
C ALA A 113 -1.95 6.41 10.46
N MET A 114 -0.80 6.77 11.05
CA MET A 114 0.31 5.83 11.25
C MET A 114 0.45 5.25 12.67
N ARG A 115 -0.16 5.86 13.70
CA ARG A 115 0.01 5.41 15.11
C ARG A 115 -0.46 3.99 15.37
N HIS A 116 -1.34 3.47 14.53
CA HIS A 116 -1.84 2.11 14.63
C HIS A 116 -1.18 1.15 13.64
N LEU A 117 -0.02 1.47 13.04
CA LEU A 117 0.69 0.47 12.23
C LEU A 117 1.20 -0.68 13.12
N PRO A 118 1.12 -1.94 12.66
CA PRO A 118 1.58 -3.10 13.43
C PRO A 118 3.11 -3.25 13.49
N MET A 119 3.88 -2.16 13.41
CA MET A 119 5.36 -2.18 13.30
C MET A 119 6.07 -2.91 14.44
N GLY A 120 5.47 -2.99 15.63
CA GLY A 120 6.04 -3.68 16.79
C GLY A 120 5.82 -5.19 16.85
N ASP A 121 4.97 -5.76 15.98
CA ASP A 121 4.53 -7.16 16.08
C ASP A 121 4.59 -7.93 14.74
N VAL A 122 5.15 -7.34 13.67
CA VAL A 122 5.14 -7.91 12.30
C VAL A 122 5.72 -9.32 12.18
N ASN A 123 6.62 -9.69 13.09
CA ASN A 123 7.28 -10.99 13.11
C ASN A 123 6.48 -12.08 13.85
N SER A 124 5.42 -11.75 14.59
CA SER A 124 4.69 -12.74 15.40
C SER A 124 3.70 -13.55 14.59
N ALA A 125 3.39 -14.75 15.10
CA ALA A 125 2.35 -15.60 14.54
C ALA A 125 0.97 -14.91 14.57
N ALA A 126 0.69 -14.13 15.63
CA ALA A 126 -0.56 -13.39 15.75
C ALA A 126 -0.72 -12.34 14.65
N CYS A 127 0.32 -11.52 14.40
CA CYS A 127 0.29 -10.54 13.33
C CYS A 127 0.19 -11.19 11.96
N ARG A 128 0.92 -12.29 11.71
CA ARG A 128 0.88 -13.02 10.42
C ARG A 128 -0.50 -13.61 10.14
N SER A 129 -1.16 -14.16 11.15
CA SER A 129 -2.48 -14.78 11.00
C SER A 129 -3.64 -13.79 10.99
N ALA A 130 -3.47 -12.57 11.50
CA ALA A 130 -4.51 -11.54 11.42
C ALA A 130 -4.78 -11.11 9.98
N GLU A 131 -5.98 -10.59 9.69
CA GLU A 131 -6.26 -9.91 8.42
C GLU A 131 -6.16 -8.39 8.64
N ILE A 132 -5.02 -7.79 8.28
CA ILE A 132 -4.82 -6.33 8.27
C ILE A 132 -4.42 -5.94 6.84
N PRO A 133 -5.40 -5.80 5.93
CA PRO A 133 -5.14 -5.77 4.49
C PRO A 133 -4.22 -4.64 4.02
N ALA A 134 -4.17 -3.53 4.76
CA ALA A 134 -3.31 -2.40 4.45
C ALA A 134 -1.86 -2.53 4.99
N GLY A 135 -1.55 -3.52 5.83
CA GLY A 135 -0.31 -3.49 6.60
C GLY A 135 0.35 -4.82 6.97
N ASN A 136 -0.26 -5.98 6.74
CA ASN A 136 0.35 -7.26 7.15
C ASN A 136 0.37 -8.36 6.08
N GLY A 137 0.19 -8.01 4.81
CA GLY A 137 0.29 -8.98 3.71
C GLY A 137 1.66 -9.66 3.68
N ASN A 138 1.69 -10.98 3.43
CA ASN A 138 2.94 -11.72 3.22
C ASN A 138 2.98 -12.26 1.79
N ALA A 139 4.08 -12.02 1.09
CA ALA A 139 4.21 -12.42 -0.30
C ALA A 139 5.65 -12.66 -0.71
N THR A 140 5.82 -13.40 -1.81
CA THR A 140 7.07 -13.37 -2.59
C THR A 140 6.97 -12.35 -3.71
N ALA A 141 8.12 -11.86 -4.19
CA ALA A 141 8.16 -11.00 -5.40
C ALA A 141 7.47 -11.69 -6.58
N ARG A 142 7.69 -13.01 -6.76
CA ARG A 142 7.05 -13.78 -7.84
C ARG A 142 5.53 -13.82 -7.69
N GLY A 143 5.01 -14.02 -6.49
CA GLY A 143 3.57 -14.04 -6.22
C GLY A 143 2.92 -12.69 -6.50
N LEU A 144 3.49 -11.59 -5.99
CA LEU A 144 3.00 -10.25 -6.26
C LEU A 144 3.06 -9.90 -7.75
N ALA A 145 4.20 -10.16 -8.41
CA ALA A 145 4.34 -9.90 -9.84
C ALA A 145 3.35 -10.73 -10.68
N ALA A 146 3.04 -11.96 -10.28
CA ALA A 146 2.04 -12.79 -10.96
C ALA A 146 0.63 -12.18 -10.88
N VAL A 147 0.24 -11.64 -9.72
CA VAL A 147 -1.06 -10.95 -9.56
C VAL A 147 -1.12 -9.68 -10.39
N TYR A 148 -0.08 -8.84 -10.36
CA TYR A 148 -0.02 -7.63 -11.18
C TYR A 148 -0.01 -7.95 -12.68
N ARG A 149 0.68 -9.02 -13.10
CA ARG A 149 0.67 -9.49 -14.50
C ARG A 149 -0.74 -9.87 -14.92
N ALA A 150 -1.40 -10.75 -14.15
CA ALA A 150 -2.75 -11.21 -14.45
C ALA A 150 -3.76 -10.05 -14.49
N LEU A 151 -3.57 -9.02 -13.65
CA LEU A 151 -4.38 -7.81 -13.67
C LEU A 151 -4.16 -7.00 -14.95
N ALA A 152 -2.90 -6.76 -15.33
CA ALA A 152 -2.52 -6.00 -16.52
C ALA A 152 -2.93 -6.68 -17.84
N ASP A 153 -2.85 -8.01 -17.87
CA ASP A 153 -3.25 -8.84 -19.01
C ASP A 153 -4.78 -8.98 -19.13
N GLY A 154 -5.55 -8.46 -18.16
CA GLY A 154 -7.02 -8.55 -18.14
C GLY A 154 -7.55 -9.95 -17.81
N GLU A 155 -6.73 -10.80 -17.19
CA GLU A 155 -7.14 -12.14 -16.74
C GLU A 155 -8.07 -12.07 -15.52
N LEU A 156 -7.86 -11.08 -14.64
CA LEU A 156 -8.64 -10.91 -13.40
C LEU A 156 -9.88 -10.03 -13.55
N VAL A 157 -9.85 -9.06 -14.47
CA VAL A 157 -10.93 -8.09 -14.66
C VAL A 157 -11.07 -7.72 -16.13
N GLY A 158 -12.28 -7.36 -16.55
CA GLY A 158 -12.53 -6.91 -17.92
C GLY A 158 -11.87 -5.56 -18.24
N PRO A 159 -11.74 -5.19 -19.53
CA PRO A 159 -11.04 -3.98 -19.95
C PRO A 159 -11.57 -2.67 -19.34
N GLY A 160 -12.89 -2.57 -19.15
CA GLY A 160 -13.51 -1.39 -18.53
C GLY A 160 -13.11 -1.22 -17.06
N THR A 161 -13.05 -2.32 -16.32
CA THR A 161 -12.57 -2.32 -14.93
C THR A 161 -11.08 -2.01 -14.87
N LEU A 162 -10.26 -2.61 -15.74
CA LEU A 162 -8.82 -2.31 -15.80
C LEU A 162 -8.54 -0.84 -16.13
N ALA A 163 -9.36 -0.20 -16.96
CA ALA A 163 -9.30 1.24 -17.19
C ALA A 163 -9.67 2.03 -15.92
N ALA A 164 -10.77 1.67 -15.26
CA ALA A 164 -11.22 2.34 -14.03
C ALA A 164 -10.22 2.22 -12.86
N LEU A 165 -9.49 1.10 -12.75
CA LEU A 165 -8.44 0.92 -11.74
C LEU A 165 -7.25 1.88 -11.91
N ARG A 166 -7.12 2.50 -13.09
CA ARG A 166 -6.05 3.45 -13.43
C ARG A 166 -6.58 4.88 -13.59
N GLU A 167 -7.88 5.08 -13.40
CA GLU A 167 -8.50 6.38 -13.52
C GLU A 167 -8.24 7.20 -12.26
N ARG A 168 -7.63 8.36 -12.45
CA ARG A 168 -7.34 9.32 -11.38
C ARG A 168 -8.62 9.71 -10.64
N GLN A 169 -8.61 9.49 -9.32
CA GLN A 169 -9.64 9.93 -8.38
C GLN A 169 -9.25 11.23 -7.65
N SER A 170 -7.95 11.55 -7.59
CA SER A 170 -7.43 12.81 -7.05
C SER A 170 -7.74 14.01 -7.95
N ARG A 171 -8.08 15.17 -7.39
CA ARG A 171 -8.21 16.40 -8.19
C ARG A 171 -6.83 16.87 -8.69
N PRO A 172 -6.77 17.58 -9.83
CA PRO A 172 -5.50 18.13 -10.33
C PRO A 172 -4.83 19.04 -9.27
N GLY A 173 -3.57 18.76 -8.95
CA GLY A 173 -2.81 19.52 -7.95
C GLY A 173 -3.24 19.32 -6.49
N GLU A 174 -4.14 18.37 -6.21
CA GLU A 174 -4.56 18.07 -4.85
C GLU A 174 -3.43 17.45 -4.03
N ARG A 175 -3.10 18.06 -2.88
CA ARG A 175 -2.12 17.53 -1.95
C ARG A 175 -2.74 16.43 -1.09
N ASP A 176 -2.00 15.34 -0.89
CA ASP A 176 -2.34 14.34 0.13
C ASP A 176 -2.02 14.88 1.51
N LEU A 177 -3.02 15.05 2.38
CA LEU A 177 -2.85 15.66 3.69
C LEU A 177 -2.02 14.80 4.66
N VAL A 178 -1.88 13.50 4.40
CA VAL A 178 -1.11 12.58 5.25
C VAL A 178 0.31 12.43 4.71
N LEU A 179 0.47 12.03 3.45
CA LEU A 179 1.80 11.86 2.84
C LEU A 179 2.50 13.21 2.67
N GLY A 180 1.73 14.24 2.30
CA GLY A 180 2.25 15.60 2.20
C GLY A 180 2.73 16.17 3.53
N ALA A 181 2.30 15.63 4.69
CA ALA A 181 2.74 16.13 5.99
C ALA A 181 4.25 15.90 6.25
N PHE A 182 4.87 14.94 5.55
CA PHE A 182 6.30 14.62 5.71
C PHE A 182 7.08 14.55 4.39
N ALA A 183 6.42 14.78 3.26
CA ALA A 183 7.09 15.06 1.98
C ALA A 183 7.26 16.58 1.83
N ASP A 184 8.40 17.04 1.30
CA ASP A 184 8.60 18.47 1.01
C ASP A 184 7.50 18.99 0.06
N GLU A 185 7.12 20.28 0.16
CA GLU A 185 6.00 20.86 -0.61
C GLU A 185 6.16 20.71 -2.14
N GLU A 186 7.41 20.60 -2.61
CA GLU A 186 7.75 20.39 -4.02
C GLU A 186 7.88 18.90 -4.39
N ALA A 187 7.91 18.00 -3.42
CA ALA A 187 8.57 16.71 -3.60
C ALA A 187 7.73 15.58 -4.19
N LEU A 188 6.40 15.53 -4.09
CA LEU A 188 5.66 14.44 -4.75
C LEU A 188 4.21 14.76 -5.12
N PRO A 189 3.85 14.74 -6.43
CA PRO A 189 2.44 14.69 -6.83
C PRO A 189 1.87 13.30 -6.57
N PHE A 190 1.42 13.01 -5.35
CA PHE A 190 0.66 11.77 -5.10
C PHE A 190 -0.72 11.87 -5.77
N ALA A 191 -1.01 10.94 -6.67
CA ALA A 191 -2.33 10.77 -7.23
C ALA A 191 -2.78 9.32 -7.04
N TRP A 192 -4.05 9.17 -6.74
CA TRP A 192 -4.68 7.91 -6.41
C TRP A 192 -5.71 7.55 -7.48
N ALA A 193 -5.74 6.29 -7.83
CA ALA A 193 -6.89 5.64 -8.47
C ALA A 193 -7.68 4.88 -7.40
N CYS A 194 -8.56 3.96 -7.82
CA CYS A 194 -9.30 3.09 -6.91
C CYS A 194 -8.38 2.07 -6.20
N GLY A 195 -7.67 2.52 -5.16
CA GLY A 195 -6.77 1.72 -4.33
C GLY A 195 -5.33 1.61 -4.81
N PHE A 196 -5.00 2.20 -5.97
CA PHE A 196 -3.65 2.20 -6.53
C PHE A 196 -3.03 3.60 -6.52
N MET A 197 -1.73 3.66 -6.28
CA MET A 197 -0.91 4.83 -6.60
C MET A 197 -0.76 4.94 -8.11
N LEU A 198 -0.87 6.16 -8.64
CA LEU A 198 -0.54 6.48 -10.03
C LEU A 198 0.91 6.93 -10.15
N ASN A 199 1.53 6.65 -11.30
CA ASN A 199 2.94 6.89 -11.54
C ASN A 199 3.27 8.36 -11.91
N GLU A 200 2.84 9.31 -11.08
CA GLU A 200 3.07 10.73 -11.34
C GLU A 200 4.52 11.17 -11.05
N ALA A 201 5.17 10.46 -10.11
CA ALA A 201 6.55 10.67 -9.67
C ALA A 201 7.58 9.76 -10.38
N HIS A 202 7.15 8.96 -11.37
CA HIS A 202 8.00 8.06 -12.17
C HIS A 202 8.72 6.94 -11.38
N TYR A 203 8.27 6.62 -10.17
CA TYR A 203 8.79 5.48 -9.40
C TYR A 203 8.48 4.12 -10.01
N PHE A 204 7.47 4.05 -10.88
CA PHE A 204 7.06 2.82 -11.57
C PHE A 204 7.55 2.80 -13.03
N GLY A 205 8.59 3.58 -13.35
CA GLY A 205 9.13 3.71 -14.70
C GLY A 205 8.62 4.94 -15.46
N PRO A 206 8.85 5.02 -16.79
CA PRO A 206 8.56 6.19 -17.60
C PRO A 206 7.08 6.39 -17.94
N ASN A 207 6.26 5.35 -17.87
CA ASN A 207 4.85 5.42 -18.29
C ASN A 207 3.96 5.90 -17.14
N ARG A 208 3.31 7.05 -17.30
CA ARG A 208 2.37 7.62 -16.29
C ARG A 208 1.14 6.75 -16.03
N THR A 209 0.82 5.84 -16.95
CA THR A 209 -0.28 4.88 -16.89
C THR A 209 0.04 3.64 -16.06
N ALA A 210 1.30 3.47 -15.64
CA ALA A 210 1.68 2.45 -14.68
C ALA A 210 1.01 2.72 -13.33
N PHE A 211 0.62 1.65 -12.64
CA PHE A 211 -0.15 1.71 -11.41
C PHE A 211 0.26 0.59 -10.46
N GLY A 212 0.26 0.88 -9.17
CA GLY A 212 0.75 -0.06 -8.17
C GLY A 212 0.69 0.50 -6.77
N HIS A 213 1.56 0.01 -5.89
CA HIS A 213 1.67 0.54 -4.54
C HIS A 213 3.06 0.28 -3.96
N GLY A 214 3.64 1.30 -3.31
CA GLY A 214 4.83 1.16 -2.47
C GLY A 214 4.48 0.72 -1.05
N GLY A 215 5.38 0.04 -0.36
CA GLY A 215 5.23 -0.30 1.05
C GLY A 215 6.32 0.33 1.90
N ALA A 216 5.98 0.64 3.15
CA ALA A 216 6.92 1.20 4.11
C ALA A 216 8.17 0.31 4.24
N GLY A 217 9.34 0.95 4.13
CA GLY A 217 10.63 0.28 4.18
C GLY A 217 11.18 -0.14 2.83
N GLY A 218 10.40 0.00 1.75
CA GLY A 218 10.90 -0.08 0.37
C GLY A 218 10.40 -1.26 -0.45
N SER A 219 9.36 -1.99 -0.07
CA SER A 219 8.74 -2.96 -0.98
C SER A 219 7.98 -2.21 -2.08
N LEU A 220 7.91 -2.76 -3.29
CA LEU A 220 7.21 -2.12 -4.40
C LEU A 220 6.61 -3.17 -5.32
N ALA A 221 5.37 -2.99 -5.76
CA ALA A 221 4.81 -3.78 -6.84
C ALA A 221 3.89 -2.92 -7.71
N PHE A 222 3.98 -3.10 -9.02
CA PHE A 222 3.20 -2.35 -10.00
C PHE A 222 3.03 -3.12 -11.31
N ALA A 223 2.10 -2.66 -12.13
CA ALA A 223 1.93 -3.05 -13.51
C ALA A 223 2.05 -1.83 -14.43
N ASP A 224 2.67 -2.04 -15.58
CA ASP A 224 2.74 -1.13 -16.72
C ASP A 224 2.19 -1.85 -17.95
N PRO A 225 0.89 -1.67 -18.24
CA PRO A 225 0.26 -2.30 -19.41
C PRO A 225 0.86 -1.87 -20.74
N GLU A 226 1.37 -0.64 -20.85
CA GLU A 226 1.95 -0.08 -22.07
C GLU A 226 3.28 -0.76 -22.41
N SER A 227 4.07 -1.11 -21.40
CA SER A 227 5.29 -1.90 -21.54
C SER A 227 5.10 -3.40 -21.35
N ARG A 228 3.86 -3.85 -21.10
CA ARG A 228 3.51 -5.25 -20.80
C ARG A 228 4.38 -5.84 -19.67
N LEU A 229 4.61 -5.03 -18.65
CA LEU A 229 5.50 -5.33 -17.53
C LEU A 229 4.69 -5.43 -16.24
N ALA A 230 5.01 -6.44 -15.44
CA ALA A 230 4.66 -6.49 -14.03
C ALA A 230 5.96 -6.59 -13.22
N TYR A 231 6.07 -5.76 -12.20
CA TYR A 231 7.24 -5.66 -11.35
C TYR A 231 6.84 -5.91 -9.90
N ALA A 232 7.71 -6.61 -9.16
CA ALA A 232 7.63 -6.65 -7.71
C ALA A 232 9.03 -6.81 -7.10
N TYR A 233 9.28 -6.02 -6.07
CA TYR A 233 10.43 -6.09 -5.19
C TYR A 233 9.95 -6.28 -3.76
N VAL A 234 10.48 -7.33 -3.12
CA VAL A 234 10.26 -7.63 -1.71
C VAL A 234 11.59 -7.92 -1.04
N MET A 235 11.70 -7.56 0.22
CA MET A 235 12.90 -7.65 1.03
C MET A 235 12.51 -7.86 2.49
N ASN A 236 13.45 -8.35 3.29
CA ASN A 236 13.24 -8.49 4.72
C ASN A 236 14.01 -7.44 5.54
N SER A 237 14.95 -6.72 4.94
CA SER A 237 15.61 -5.58 5.58
C SER A 237 14.92 -4.28 5.21
N PHE A 238 14.31 -3.64 6.22
CA PHE A 238 13.70 -2.33 6.12
C PHE A 238 14.74 -1.31 5.66
N GLY A 239 14.41 -0.60 4.59
CA GLY A 239 15.20 0.51 4.07
C GLY A 239 14.39 1.79 4.16
N GLY A 240 14.40 2.56 3.07
CA GLY A 240 13.76 3.86 3.01
C GLY A 240 12.40 3.84 2.34
N GLY A 241 11.71 4.98 2.44
CA GLY A 241 10.54 5.27 1.62
C GLY A 241 9.27 4.53 2.02
N THR A 242 8.17 4.99 1.40
CA THR A 242 6.83 4.41 1.55
C THR A 242 6.12 4.27 0.20
N THR A 243 6.58 4.98 -0.84
CA THR A 243 5.84 5.14 -2.10
C THR A 243 6.58 4.61 -3.31
N GLY A 244 7.70 3.91 -3.10
CA GLY A 244 8.57 3.39 -4.18
C GLY A 244 9.89 4.17 -4.33
N ASP A 245 10.10 5.18 -3.49
CA ASP A 245 11.25 6.09 -3.43
C ASP A 245 12.52 5.47 -2.81
N ASP A 246 12.47 4.19 -2.40
CA ASP A 246 13.66 3.47 -1.94
C ASP A 246 14.70 3.33 -3.05
N THR A 247 15.95 3.69 -2.77
CA THR A 247 17.04 3.71 -3.75
C THR A 247 17.31 2.35 -4.40
N ARG A 248 16.99 1.24 -3.72
CA ARG A 248 17.10 -0.11 -4.30
C ARG A 248 16.05 -0.30 -5.40
N ASN A 249 14.82 0.21 -5.20
CA ASN A 249 13.81 0.19 -6.25
C ASN A 249 14.17 1.10 -7.40
N LEU A 250 14.62 2.34 -7.14
CA LEU A 250 14.96 3.27 -8.20
C LEU A 250 15.97 2.65 -9.19
N ALA A 251 17.05 2.06 -8.67
CA ALA A 251 18.06 1.38 -9.48
C ALA A 251 17.52 0.14 -10.21
N LEU A 252 16.66 -0.66 -9.58
CA LEU A 252 16.10 -1.87 -10.20
C LEU A 252 15.08 -1.54 -11.29
N VAL A 253 14.21 -0.56 -11.05
CA VAL A 253 13.22 -0.09 -12.02
C VAL A 253 13.93 0.50 -13.24
N GLU A 254 14.91 1.39 -13.01
CA GLU A 254 15.74 1.94 -14.09
C GLU A 254 16.38 0.82 -14.94
N ALA A 255 17.01 -0.17 -14.30
CA ALA A 255 17.64 -1.28 -15.00
C ALA A 255 16.65 -2.13 -15.81
N VAL A 256 15.44 -2.38 -15.29
CA VAL A 256 14.39 -3.13 -16.00
C VAL A 256 13.94 -2.38 -17.24
N TYR A 257 13.66 -1.07 -17.15
CA TYR A 257 13.23 -0.28 -18.29
C TYR A 257 14.35 -0.05 -19.31
N ALA A 258 15.60 0.09 -18.86
CA ALA A 258 16.76 0.11 -19.75
C ALA A 258 16.87 -1.19 -20.56
N ALA A 259 16.63 -2.36 -19.93
CA ALA A 259 16.64 -3.65 -20.62
C ALA A 259 15.49 -3.80 -21.65
N LEU A 260 14.38 -3.05 -21.48
CA LEU A 260 13.29 -2.96 -22.45
C LEU A 260 13.57 -1.94 -23.58
N GLY A 261 14.70 -1.24 -23.55
CA GLY A 261 15.01 -0.16 -24.49
C GLY A 261 14.20 1.12 -24.25
N GLN A 262 13.68 1.28 -23.04
CA GLN A 262 12.80 2.37 -22.61
C GLN A 262 13.41 3.17 -21.45
N ALA A 263 14.74 3.33 -21.44
CA ALA A 263 15.38 4.17 -20.44
C ALA A 263 14.73 5.55 -20.47
N GLY A 264 14.24 6.03 -19.32
CA GLY A 264 13.81 7.41 -19.21
C GLY A 264 14.99 8.32 -19.56
N ASP A 265 14.74 9.41 -20.28
CA ASP A 265 15.73 10.49 -20.33
C ASP A 265 16.02 10.87 -18.88
N ALA A 266 17.25 10.63 -18.43
CA ALA A 266 17.66 10.93 -17.06
C ALA A 266 17.33 12.40 -16.77
N ALA A 267 16.43 12.63 -15.81
CA ALA A 267 16.09 13.95 -15.32
C ALA A 267 17.27 14.58 -14.58
#